data_AF-A0A5P9BGY4-F1
#
_entry.id   AF-A0A5P9BGY4-F1
#
_cell.length_a   1.000
_cell.length_b   1.000
_cell.length_c   1.000
_cell.angle_alpha   90.00
_cell.angle_beta   90.00
_cell.angle_gamma   90.00
#
_symmetry.space_group_name_H-M   'P 1'
#
loop_
_entity.id
_entity.type
_entity.pdbx_description
1 polymer ?
#
loop_
_entity_poly.entity_id
_entity_poly.type
_entity_poly.pdbx_seq_one_letter_code
_entity_poly.pdbx_strand_id
1 'polypeptide(L)'
;MIKNSTLMLHLAEIETDLMIDSKVSQIDSSHDVNSFGVKDALQGVGVMSAIHDLEMTPSLIAYLADMETTVPNALYYFLAGRGQANCNPTYSV
;
A
#
# COMPACT_ATOMS: atom_id res chain seq x y z
N MET A 1 1.45 -18.02 7.75
CA MET A 1 0.71 -16.98 8.51
C MET A 1 1.53 -15.70 8.41
N ILE A 2 1.07 -14.72 7.63
CA ILE A 2 1.73 -13.40 7.55
C ILE A 2 1.38 -12.62 8.82
N LYS A 3 2.33 -11.84 9.35
CA LYS A 3 2.15 -11.01 10.54
C LYS A 3 2.00 -9.54 10.15
N ASN A 4 1.38 -8.74 11.02
CA ASN A 4 1.31 -7.28 10.86
C ASN A 4 2.67 -6.64 10.58
N SER A 5 3.77 -7.17 11.14
CA SER A 5 5.13 -6.70 10.86
C SER A 5 5.53 -6.81 9.39
N THR A 6 5.10 -7.85 8.68
CA THR A 6 5.37 -8.03 7.25
C THR A 6 4.54 -7.05 6.42
N LEU A 7 3.32 -6.76 6.86
CA LEU A 7 2.44 -5.82 6.19
C LEU A 7 2.95 -4.38 6.33
N MET A 8 3.42 -4.02 7.52
CA MET A 8 4.09 -2.74 7.77
C MET A 8 5.39 -2.59 6.96
N LEU A 9 6.17 -3.68 6.81
CA LEU A 9 7.36 -3.67 5.97
C LEU A 9 7.01 -3.35 4.51
N HIS A 10 6.00 -4.01 3.94
CA HIS A 10 5.59 -3.74 2.56
C HIS A 10 5.06 -2.31 2.36
N LEU A 11 4.33 -1.76 3.33
CA LEU A 11 3.90 -0.36 3.23
C LEU A 11 5.08 0.61 3.31
N ALA A 12 6.06 0.34 4.19
CA ALA A 12 7.27 1.15 4.31
C ALA A 12 8.15 1.07 3.05
N GLU A 13 8.23 -0.09 2.40
CA GLU A 13 8.90 -0.27 1.10
C GLU A 13 8.26 0.61 0.04
N ILE A 14 6.93 0.58 -0.10
CA ILE A 14 6.19 1.41 -1.06
C ILE A 14 6.42 2.90 -0.80
N GLU A 15 6.35 3.34 0.46
CA GLU A 15 6.59 4.73 0.84
C GLU A 15 8.03 5.17 0.49
N THR A 16 9.01 4.32 0.82
CA THR A 16 10.43 4.61 0.58
C THR A 16 10.73 4.69 -0.91
N ASP A 17 10.22 3.75 -1.71
CA ASP A 17 10.40 3.74 -3.16
C ASP A 17 9.85 5.02 -3.81
N LEU A 18 8.64 5.46 -3.40
CA LEU A 18 8.07 6.71 -3.91
C LEU A 18 8.87 7.94 -3.46
N MET A 19 9.37 7.97 -2.22
CA MET A 19 10.23 9.05 -1.75
C MET A 19 11.52 9.14 -2.57
N ILE A 20 12.12 7.99 -2.91
CA ILE A 20 13.32 7.93 -3.76
C ILE A 20 12.97 8.45 -5.16
N ASP A 21 11.93 7.94 -5.80
CA ASP A 21 11.51 8.38 -7.14
C ASP A 21 11.23 9.88 -7.20
N SER A 22 10.55 10.42 -6.18
CA SER A 22 10.28 11.86 -6.06
C SER A 22 11.56 12.68 -5.95
N LYS A 23 12.55 12.19 -5.19
CA LYS A 23 13.86 12.85 -5.05
C LYS A 23 14.71 12.74 -6.30
N VAL A 24 14.67 11.61 -7.00
CA VAL A 24 15.36 11.42 -8.27
C VAL A 24 14.76 12.34 -9.33
N SER A 25 13.43 12.45 -9.42
CA SER A 25 12.75 13.36 -10.36
C SER A 25 13.09 14.85 -10.13
N GLN A 26 13.40 15.24 -8.89
CA GLN A 26 13.89 16.59 -8.57
C GLN A 26 15.31 16.87 -9.10
N ILE A 27 16.12 15.83 -9.29
CA ILE A 27 17.51 15.91 -9.78
C ILE A 27 17.55 15.68 -11.30
N ASP A 28 16.71 14.78 -11.80
CA ASP A 28 16.57 14.40 -13.20
C ASP A 28 15.08 14.47 -13.59
N SER A 29 14.70 15.56 -14.26
CA SER A 29 13.34 15.79 -14.71
C SER A 29 12.86 14.82 -15.80
N SER A 30 13.75 13.98 -16.35
CA SER A 30 13.38 12.91 -17.29
C SER A 30 13.05 11.59 -16.61
N HIS A 31 13.23 11.49 -15.28
CA HIS A 31 12.84 10.33 -14.49
C HIS A 31 11.33 10.28 -14.29
N ASP A 32 10.69 9.25 -14.84
CA ASP A 32 9.26 8.99 -14.65
C ASP A 32 9.01 8.38 -13.27
N VAL A 33 8.24 9.09 -12.44
CA VAL A 33 7.74 8.56 -11.17
C VAL A 33 6.70 7.49 -11.48
N ASN A 34 6.94 6.25 -11.08
CA ASN A 34 6.02 5.13 -11.34
C ASN A 34 4.80 5.14 -10.41
N SER A 35 3.98 6.18 -10.55
CA SER A 35 2.76 6.41 -9.77
C SER A 35 1.72 5.28 -9.94
N PHE A 36 1.72 4.63 -11.11
CA PHE A 36 0.82 3.51 -11.39
C PHE A 36 1.22 2.25 -10.59
N GLY A 37 2.52 1.96 -10.47
CA GLY A 37 3.02 0.84 -9.66
C GLY A 37 2.68 0.97 -8.18
N VAL A 38 2.70 2.21 -7.65
CA VAL A 38 2.40 2.47 -6.22
C VAL A 38 0.95 2.14 -5.87
N LYS A 39 0.00 2.49 -6.75
CA LYS A 39 -1.42 2.14 -6.56
C LYS A 39 -1.62 0.63 -6.50
N ASP A 40 -1.08 -0.10 -7.48
CA ASP A 40 -1.25 -1.54 -7.58
C ASP A 40 -0.57 -2.26 -6.41
N ALA A 41 0.58 -1.76 -5.95
CA ALA A 41 1.26 -2.24 -4.76
C ALA A 41 0.40 -2.05 -3.50
N LEU A 42 -0.15 -0.86 -3.26
CA LEU A 42 -1.04 -0.60 -2.12
C LEU A 42 -2.29 -1.48 -2.13
N GLN A 43 -2.90 -1.68 -3.30
CA GLN A 43 -4.01 -2.61 -3.46
C GLN A 43 -3.58 -4.05 -3.15
N GLY A 44 -2.40 -4.47 -3.60
CA GLY A 44 -1.83 -5.78 -3.30
C GLY A 44 -1.63 -6.02 -1.79
N VAL A 45 -1.09 -5.03 -1.06
CA VAL A 45 -0.96 -5.11 0.40
C VAL A 45 -2.33 -5.18 1.07
N GLY A 46 -3.33 -4.44 0.56
CA GLY A 46 -4.72 -4.54 0.99
C GLY A 46 -5.30 -5.95 0.81
N VAL A 47 -5.12 -6.55 -0.37
CA VAL A 47 -5.55 -7.93 -0.66
C VAL A 47 -4.90 -8.92 0.33
N MET A 48 -3.59 -8.83 0.53
CA MET A 48 -2.87 -9.68 1.49
C MET A 48 -3.40 -9.52 2.92
N SER A 49 -3.71 -8.29 3.32
CA SER A 49 -4.27 -7.98 4.64
C SER A 49 -5.58 -8.71 4.88
N ALA A 50 -6.47 -8.74 3.89
CA ALA A 50 -7.75 -9.43 3.97
C ALA A 50 -7.60 -10.97 3.91
N ILE A 51 -6.77 -11.50 3.01
CA ILE A 51 -6.52 -12.96 2.88
C ILE A 51 -5.98 -13.56 4.20
N HIS A 52 -5.18 -12.79 4.93
CA HIS A 52 -4.58 -13.24 6.19
C HIS A 52 -5.39 -12.86 7.43
N ASP A 53 -6.64 -12.39 7.25
CA ASP A 53 -7.54 -11.95 8.32
C ASP A 53 -6.87 -10.98 9.31
N LEU A 54 -6.04 -10.08 8.76
CA LEU A 54 -5.35 -9.10 9.58
C LEU A 54 -6.33 -7.98 9.93
N GLU A 55 -6.47 -7.73 11.23
CA GLU A 55 -7.33 -6.68 11.76
C GLU A 55 -6.79 -5.30 11.39
N MET A 56 -7.68 -4.40 10.95
CA MET A 56 -7.32 -3.00 10.80
C MET A 56 -7.24 -2.33 12.17
N THR A 57 -6.05 -2.39 12.75
CA THR A 57 -5.77 -1.68 14.00
C THR A 57 -5.77 -0.16 13.77
N PRO A 58 -6.10 0.65 14.80
CA PRO A 58 -5.99 2.10 14.72
C PRO A 58 -4.60 2.59 14.28
N SER A 59 -3.53 1.89 14.68
CA SER A 59 -2.16 2.21 14.29
C SER A 59 -1.89 2.02 12.80
N LEU A 60 -2.45 0.98 12.18
CA LEU A 60 -2.33 0.75 10.74
C LEU A 60 -3.10 1.82 9.95
N ILE A 61 -4.29 2.19 10.42
CA ILE A 61 -5.09 3.25 9.79
C ILE A 61 -4.37 4.60 9.91
N ALA A 62 -3.81 4.92 11.08
CA ALA A 62 -3.04 6.14 11.29
C ALA A 62 -1.82 6.18 10.37
N TYR A 63 -1.08 5.07 10.25
CA TYR A 63 0.06 4.99 9.35
C TYR A 63 -0.33 5.19 7.87
N LEU A 64 -1.42 4.57 7.41
CA LEU A 64 -1.93 4.77 6.05
C LEU A 64 -2.43 6.19 5.80
N ALA A 65 -2.98 6.85 6.82
CA ALA A 65 -3.38 8.25 6.75
C ALA A 65 -2.16 9.18 6.70
N ASP A 66 -1.12 8.92 7.49
CA ASP A 66 0.14 9.68 7.45
C ASP A 66 0.83 9.51 6.08
N MET A 67 0.78 8.31 5.51
CA MET A 67 1.29 8.00 4.17
C MET A 67 0.62 8.84 3.07
N GLU A 68 -0.58 9.41 3.29
CA GLU A 68 -1.24 10.28 2.30
C GLU A 68 -0.45 11.57 2.01
N THR A 69 0.45 11.97 2.90
CA THR A 69 1.36 13.09 2.68
C THR A 69 2.37 12.81 1.56
N THR A 70 2.70 11.54 1.34
CA THR A 70 3.65 11.07 0.32
C THR A 70 2.92 10.43 -0.86
N VAL A 71 1.87 9.66 -0.59
CA VAL A 71 1.09 8.89 -1.56
C VAL A 71 -0.40 9.30 -1.46
N PRO A 72 -0.87 10.23 -2.28
CA PRO A 72 -2.27 10.65 -2.24
C PRO A 72 -3.24 9.45 -2.41
N ASN A 73 -4.26 9.38 -1.55
CA ASN A 73 -5.26 8.30 -1.50
C ASN A 73 -4.73 6.92 -1.05
N ALA A 74 -3.63 6.87 -0.28
CA ALA A 74 -3.04 5.61 0.20
C ALA A 74 -4.05 4.71 0.93
N LEU A 75 -4.81 5.27 1.87
CA LEU A 75 -5.84 4.54 2.62
C LEU A 75 -6.93 4.01 1.69
N TYR A 76 -7.38 4.82 0.73
CA TYR A 76 -8.40 4.42 -0.25
C TYR A 76 -7.92 3.23 -1.10
N TYR A 77 -6.69 3.26 -1.62
CA TYR A 77 -6.15 2.16 -2.43
C TYR A 77 -6.00 0.88 -1.59
N PHE A 78 -5.52 0.99 -0.36
CA PHE A 78 -5.43 -0.14 0.55
C PHE A 78 -6.80 -0.79 0.82
N LEU A 79 -7.82 0.02 1.13
CA LEU A 79 -9.19 -0.46 1.36
C LEU A 79 -9.81 -1.08 0.10
N ALA A 80 -9.55 -0.50 -1.07
CA ALA A 80 -9.99 -1.07 -2.34
C ALA A 80 -9.40 -2.48 -2.56
N GLY A 81 -8.11 -2.67 -2.24
CA GLY A 81 -7.47 -3.99 -2.26
C GLY A 81 -8.12 -4.99 -1.29
N ARG A 82 -8.39 -4.58 -0.05
CA ARG A 82 -9.13 -5.43 0.91
C ARG A 82 -10.51 -5.83 0.37
N GLY A 83 -11.23 -4.91 -0.27
CA GLY A 83 -12.52 -5.17 -0.91
C GLY A 83 -12.44 -6.18 -2.07
N GLN A 84 -11.35 -6.17 -2.84
CA GLN A 84 -11.13 -7.13 -3.93
C GLN A 84 -10.97 -8.57 -3.42
N ALA A 85 -10.30 -8.77 -2.28
CA ALA A 85 -10.18 -10.09 -1.66
C ALA A 85 -11.56 -10.68 -1.29
N ASN A 86 -12.48 -9.83 -0.84
CA ASN A 86 -13.84 -10.24 -0.45
C ASN A 86 -14.76 -10.54 -1.65
N CYS A 87 -14.47 -10.00 -2.83
CA CYS A 87 -15.27 -10.19 -4.04
C CYS A 87 -14.75 -11.30 -4.96
N ASN A 88 -13.57 -11.87 -4.67
CA ASN A 88 -12.94 -12.88 -5.49
C ASN A 88 -13.06 -14.28 -4.82
N PRO A 89 -13.89 -15.20 -5.36
CA PRO A 89 -14.19 -16.48 -4.73
C PRO A 89 -12.99 -17.44 -4.62
N THR A 90 -11.86 -17.07 -5.23
CA THR A 90 -10.59 -17.80 -5.09
C THR A 90 -9.98 -17.66 -3.69
N TYR A 91 -10.39 -16.64 -2.92
CA TYR A 91 -9.85 -16.32 -1.59
C TYR A 91 -10.88 -16.41 -0.46
N SER A 92 -12.14 -16.73 -0.77
CA SER A 92 -13.15 -17.06 0.22
C SER A 92 -12.91 -18.48 0.76
N VAL A 93 -12.39 -18.55 1.98
CA VAL A 93 -12.26 -19.80 2.77
C VAL A 93 -13.56 -20.09 3.50
#